data_AF-A0A8T5QD91-F1
#
_entry.id   AF-A0A8T5QD91-F1
#
_cell.length_a   1.000
_cell.length_b   1.000
_cell.length_c   1.000
_cell.angle_alpha   90.00
_cell.angle_beta   90.00
_cell.angle_gamma   90.00
#
_symmetry.space_group_name_H-M   'P 1'
#
loop_
_entity.id
_entity.type
_entity.pdbx_description
1 polymer ?
#
loop_
_entity_poly.entity_id
_entity_poly.type
_entity_poly.pdbx_seq_one_letter_code
_entity_poly.pdbx_strand_id
1 'polypeptide(L)'
;MPDIIDVLSRELIEVYGSRKKEGRLSLLVDTTTNEIYIVPKDTEHIEFTKQIGTDPDKVVPVHVDFLDGRVAGVITGESGLEQDLGVRHSHDDLNSANSTVYQLIIGSGLEISPGHRNKICVEYAK
;
A
#
# COMPACT_ATOMS: atom_id res chain seq x y z
N MET A 1 14.01 -12.09 0.42
CA MET A 1 14.13 -10.74 -0.17
C MET A 1 12.74 -10.14 -0.22
N PRO A 2 12.58 -8.81 -0.14
CA PRO A 2 11.28 -8.17 -0.35
C PRO A 2 10.77 -8.49 -1.74
N ASP A 3 9.49 -8.87 -1.86
CA ASP A 3 8.87 -9.16 -3.15
C ASP A 3 8.33 -7.86 -3.74
N ILE A 4 8.93 -7.44 -4.86
CA ILE A 4 8.43 -6.32 -5.69
C ILE A 4 7.36 -6.87 -6.61
N ILE A 5 6.25 -6.13 -6.76
CA ILE A 5 5.14 -6.53 -7.62
C ILE A 5 4.91 -5.52 -8.74
N ASP A 6 4.64 -6.04 -9.94
CA ASP A 6 4.23 -5.30 -11.13
C ASP A 6 2.80 -5.67 -11.58
N VAL A 7 2.18 -6.66 -10.94
CA VAL A 7 0.79 -7.07 -11.14
C VAL A 7 0.15 -7.48 -9.81
N LEU A 8 -1.11 -7.10 -9.60
CA LEU A 8 -1.98 -7.60 -8.54
C LEU A 8 -2.80 -8.78 -9.06
N SER A 9 -2.71 -9.91 -8.38
CA SER A 9 -3.52 -11.09 -8.67
C SER A 9 -4.32 -11.51 -7.44
N ARG A 10 -5.35 -12.33 -7.66
CA ARG A 10 -6.10 -12.94 -6.54
C ARG A 10 -5.22 -13.84 -5.68
N GLU A 11 -4.26 -14.53 -6.29
CA GLU A 11 -3.31 -15.40 -5.59
C GLU A 11 -2.46 -14.60 -4.58
N LEU A 12 -2.03 -13.39 -4.94
CA LEU A 12 -1.31 -12.51 -4.01
C LEU A 12 -2.18 -12.13 -2.80
N ILE A 13 -3.49 -11.93 -3.00
CA ILE A 13 -4.43 -11.66 -1.90
C ILE A 13 -4.53 -12.86 -0.97
N GLU A 14 -4.60 -14.08 -1.50
CA GLU A 14 -4.67 -15.31 -0.70
C GLU A 14 -3.41 -15.54 0.12
N VAL A 15 -2.24 -15.20 -0.43
CA VAL A 15 -0.94 -15.42 0.22
C VAL A 15 -0.58 -14.31 1.22
N TYR A 16 -0.77 -13.05 0.84
CA TYR A 16 -0.29 -11.88 1.61
C TYR A 16 -1.41 -11.05 2.26
N GLY A 17 -2.66 -11.26 1.86
CA GLY A 17 -3.80 -10.46 2.32
C GLY A 17 -4.37 -10.88 3.67
N SER A 18 -5.50 -10.25 4.00
CA SER A 18 -6.32 -10.53 5.19
C SER A 18 -5.62 -10.28 6.53
N ARG A 19 -4.62 -9.39 6.54
CA ARG A 19 -3.96 -8.90 7.75
C ARG A 19 -4.80 -7.80 8.41
N LYS A 20 -5.21 -7.98 9.67
CA LYS A 20 -6.07 -7.07 10.48
C LYS A 20 -7.49 -6.83 9.95
N LYS A 21 -7.71 -6.92 8.64
CA LYS A 21 -9.00 -6.82 7.97
C LYS A 21 -9.05 -7.84 6.84
N GLU A 22 -10.11 -8.63 6.78
CA GLU A 22 -10.33 -9.60 5.71
C GLU A 22 -10.33 -8.92 4.33
N GLY A 23 -9.64 -9.52 3.36
CA GLY A 23 -9.52 -8.99 2.01
C GLY A 23 -8.61 -7.77 1.86
N ARG A 24 -7.93 -7.32 2.92
CA ARG A 24 -6.97 -6.20 2.84
C ARG A 24 -5.58 -6.70 2.45
N LEU A 25 -5.03 -6.15 1.37
CA LEU A 25 -3.60 -6.19 1.08
C LEU A 25 -2.91 -4.96 1.68
N SER A 26 -1.69 -5.17 2.16
CA SER A 26 -0.83 -4.12 2.71
C SER A 26 0.39 -4.00 1.81
N LEU A 27 0.69 -2.78 1.37
CA LEU A 27 1.74 -2.46 0.42
C LEU A 27 2.61 -1.33 0.98
N LEU A 28 3.86 -1.30 0.55
CA LEU A 28 4.73 -0.15 0.68
C LEU A 28 5.10 0.33 -0.73
N VAL A 29 5.04 1.64 -0.96
CA VAL A 29 5.41 2.26 -2.24
C VAL A 29 6.60 3.17 -2.01
N ASP A 30 7.72 2.89 -2.70
CA ASP A 30 8.85 3.81 -2.74
C ASP A 30 8.59 4.89 -3.79
N THR A 31 8.39 6.13 -3.35
CA THR A 31 8.04 7.25 -4.24
C THR A 31 9.21 7.78 -5.06
N THR A 32 10.43 7.30 -4.78
CA THR A 32 11.64 7.61 -5.57
C THR A 32 11.75 6.67 -6.76
N THR A 33 11.52 5.38 -6.55
CA THR A 33 11.69 4.34 -7.58
C THR A 33 10.38 3.91 -8.24
N ASN A 34 9.23 4.25 -7.64
CA ASN A 34 7.90 3.71 -7.95
C ASN A 34 7.78 2.19 -7.76
N GLU A 35 8.70 1.58 -7.01
CA GLU A 35 8.59 0.17 -6.67
C GLU A 35 7.49 -0.04 -5.62
N ILE A 36 6.77 -1.15 -5.78
CA ILE A 36 5.68 -1.54 -4.89
C ILE A 36 6.09 -2.85 -4.24
N TYR A 37 6.24 -2.82 -2.92
CA TYR A 37 6.56 -3.99 -2.12
C TYR A 37 5.29 -4.52 -1.46
N ILE A 38 5.04 -5.82 -1.63
CA ILE A 38 3.94 -6.48 -0.92
C ILE A 38 4.37 -6.80 0.51
N VAL A 39 3.57 -6.40 1.50
CA VAL A 39 3.89 -6.59 2.91
C VAL A 39 3.33 -7.95 3.34
N PRO A 40 4.16 -8.87 3.88
CA PRO A 40 3.69 -10.15 4.38
C PRO A 40 2.63 -10.00 5.47
N LYS A 41 1.63 -10.89 5.47
CA LYS A 41 0.50 -10.86 6.42
C LYS A 41 0.95 -10.88 7.89
N ASP A 42 2.10 -11.48 8.18
CA ASP A 42 2.63 -11.65 9.53
C ASP A 42 3.67 -10.58 9.91
N THR A 43 3.81 -9.51 9.12
CA THR A 43 4.82 -8.46 9.33
C THR A 43 4.17 -7.07 9.42
N GLU A 44 4.58 -6.25 10.38
CA GLU A 44 4.15 -4.85 10.43
C GLU A 44 4.84 -4.01 9.36
N HIS A 45 4.16 -2.98 8.84
CA HIS A 45 4.76 -2.04 7.86
C HIS A 45 6.11 -1.51 8.34
N ILE A 46 6.21 -1.10 9.61
CA ILE A 46 7.45 -0.58 10.20
C ILE A 46 8.60 -1.60 10.19
N GLU A 47 8.31 -2.86 10.50
CA GLU A 47 9.30 -3.92 10.51
C GLU A 47 9.76 -4.21 9.09
N PHE A 48 8.82 -4.20 8.15
CA PHE A 48 9.10 -4.44 6.75
C PHE A 48 9.89 -3.30 6.10
N THR A 49 9.58 -2.04 6.43
CA THR A 49 10.35 -0.86 6.00
C THR A 49 11.82 -0.94 6.43
N LYS A 50 12.10 -1.48 7.61
CA LYS A 50 13.49 -1.71 8.06
C LYS A 50 14.19 -2.82 7.26
N GLN A 51 13.45 -3.80 6.75
CA GLN A 51 13.99 -4.93 5.98
C GLN A 51 14.28 -4.58 4.52
N ILE A 52 13.47 -3.72 3.90
CA ILE A 52 13.69 -3.24 2.52
C ILE A 52 14.94 -2.36 2.40
N GLY A 53 15.35 -1.70 3.49
CA GLY A 53 16.58 -0.91 3.52
C GLY A 53 16.55 0.37 2.68
N THR A 54 15.36 0.89 2.37
CA THR A 54 15.17 2.17 1.67
C THR A 54 14.89 3.31 2.68
N ASP A 55 14.93 4.54 2.20
CA ASP A 55 14.66 5.73 3.01
C ASP A 55 13.20 5.74 3.49
N PRO A 56 12.92 5.62 4.80
CA PRO A 56 11.56 5.61 5.32
C PRO A 56 10.74 6.85 4.96
N ASP A 57 11.38 8.01 4.73
CA ASP A 57 10.68 9.24 4.31
C ASP A 57 10.09 9.16 2.89
N LYS A 58 10.52 8.16 2.10
CA LYS A 58 10.07 7.91 0.73
C LYS A 58 9.23 6.65 0.57
N VAL A 59 8.91 5.98 1.68
CA VAL A 59 8.18 4.72 1.65
C VAL A 59 6.79 4.89 2.25
N VAL A 60 5.81 5.07 1.36
CA VAL A 60 4.43 5.34 1.74
C VAL A 60 3.65 4.03 1.90
N PRO A 61 2.99 3.79 3.04
CA PRO A 61 2.11 2.64 3.23
C PRO A 61 0.79 2.83 2.47
N VAL A 62 0.37 1.78 1.76
CA VAL A 62 -0.92 1.76 1.05
C VAL A 62 -1.65 0.46 1.33
N HIS A 63 -2.94 0.56 1.64
CA HIS A 63 -3.84 -0.57 1.77
C HIS A 63 -4.75 -0.66 0.56
N VAL A 64 -4.91 -1.87 0.02
CA VAL A 64 -5.90 -2.18 -1.02
C VAL A 64 -6.91 -3.15 -0.42
N ASP A 65 -8.15 -2.68 -0.28
CA ASP A 65 -9.25 -3.47 0.26
C ASP A 65 -9.99 -4.16 -0.89
N PHE A 66 -10.20 -5.46 -0.77
CA PHE A 66 -10.99 -6.26 -1.70
C PHE A 66 -12.32 -6.70 -1.08
N LEU A 67 -13.38 -6.68 -1.88
CA LEU A 67 -14.71 -7.20 -1.54
C LEU A 67 -15.25 -7.96 -2.74
N ASP A 68 -15.69 -9.19 -2.54
CA ASP A 68 -16.24 -10.06 -3.59
C ASP A 68 -15.36 -10.16 -4.86
N GLY A 69 -14.04 -10.19 -4.65
CA GLY A 69 -13.05 -10.30 -5.72
C GLY A 69 -12.87 -9.02 -6.56
N ARG A 70 -13.35 -7.87 -6.07
CA ARG A 70 -13.21 -6.54 -6.64
C ARG A 70 -12.46 -5.61 -5.70
N VAL A 71 -11.81 -4.59 -6.24
CA VAL A 71 -11.16 -3.54 -5.44
C VAL A 71 -12.22 -2.60 -4.87
N ALA A 72 -12.40 -2.67 -3.55
CA ALA A 72 -13.36 -1.88 -2.78
C ALA A 72 -12.80 -0.56 -2.26
N GLY A 73 -11.48 -0.47 -2.05
CA GLY A 73 -10.87 0.77 -1.62
C GLY A 73 -9.35 0.77 -1.74
N VAL A 74 -8.79 1.97 -1.88
CA VAL A 74 -7.37 2.26 -1.72
C VAL A 74 -7.24 3.29 -0.60
N ILE A 75 -6.41 2.97 0.39
CA ILE A 75 -6.15 3.85 1.53
C ILE A 75 -4.64 4.10 1.62
N THR A 76 -4.23 5.34 1.42
CA THR A 76 -2.82 5.75 1.38
C THR A 76 -2.45 6.54 2.63
N GLY A 77 -1.32 6.22 3.25
CA GLY A 77 -0.82 6.90 4.44
C GLY A 77 -1.47 6.46 5.76
N GLU A 78 -2.36 5.45 5.77
CA GLU A 78 -2.98 4.94 7.01
C GLU A 78 -2.06 3.91 7.69
N SER A 79 -1.04 4.35 8.45
CA SER A 79 -0.30 3.44 9.32
C SER A 79 0.42 4.13 10.48
N GLY A 80 0.73 3.39 11.55
CA GLY A 80 1.56 3.86 12.67
C GLY A 80 3.03 4.12 12.31
N LEU A 81 3.44 3.82 11.08
CA LEU A 81 4.81 4.00 10.59
C LEU A 81 5.30 5.45 10.80
N GLU A 82 4.46 6.44 10.52
CA GLU A 82 4.82 7.86 10.67
C GLU A 82 5.04 8.26 12.14
N GLN A 83 4.20 7.75 13.05
CA GLN A 83 4.35 8.02 14.48
C GLN A 83 5.59 7.34 15.06
N ASP A 84 5.83 6.09 14.67
CA ASP A 84 6.87 5.26 15.27
C ASP A 84 8.27 5.48 14.66
N LEU A 85 8.36 5.88 13.39
CA LEU A 85 9.62 6.23 12.73
C LEU A 85 9.91 7.73 12.69
N GLY A 86 8.98 8.57 13.16
CA GLY A 86 9.13 10.03 13.07
C GLY A 86 9.10 10.56 11.63
N VAL A 87 8.59 9.76 10.70
CA VAL A 87 8.43 10.09 9.28
C VAL A 87 7.18 10.95 9.11
N ARG A 88 7.22 11.87 8.16
CA ARG A 88 6.02 12.56 7.68
C ARG A 88 6.13 12.72 6.17
N HIS A 89 5.26 12.03 5.45
CA HIS A 89 5.25 12.11 4.00
C HIS A 89 4.70 13.45 3.53
N SER A 90 5.18 13.94 2.40
CA SER A 90 4.57 15.12 1.78
C SER A 90 3.24 14.74 1.13
N HIS A 91 2.38 15.74 0.88
CA HIS A 91 1.19 15.54 0.06
C HIS A 91 1.51 14.95 -1.32
N ASP A 92 2.64 15.35 -1.91
CA ASP A 92 3.09 14.85 -3.21
C ASP A 92 3.50 13.37 -3.15
N ASP A 93 4.21 12.96 -2.09
CA ASP A 93 4.56 11.55 -1.87
C ASP A 93 3.30 10.68 -1.71
N LEU A 94 2.34 11.14 -0.91
CA LEU A 94 1.06 10.44 -0.73
C LEU A 94 0.27 10.32 -2.04
N ASN A 95 0.17 11.41 -2.81
CA ASN A 95 -0.51 11.41 -4.11
C ASN A 95 0.21 10.53 -5.13
N SER A 96 1.54 10.55 -5.14
CA SER A 96 2.37 9.70 -6.00
C SER A 96 2.13 8.23 -5.70
N ALA A 97 2.24 7.84 -4.42
CA ALA A 97 2.02 6.45 -4.00
C ALA A 97 0.60 5.96 -4.32
N ASN A 98 -0.42 6.80 -4.07
CA ASN A 98 -1.79 6.49 -4.42
C ASN A 98 -1.93 6.24 -5.93
N SER A 99 -1.42 7.17 -6.75
CA SER A 99 -1.47 7.07 -8.22
C SER A 99 -0.77 5.83 -8.74
N THR A 100 0.42 5.51 -8.22
CA THR A 100 1.20 4.31 -8.57
C THR A 100 0.42 3.04 -8.29
N VAL A 101 -0.25 2.94 -7.13
CA VAL A 101 -1.10 1.78 -6.81
C VAL A 101 -2.34 1.69 -7.69
N TYR A 102 -2.95 2.83 -8.07
CA TYR A 102 -4.05 2.82 -9.04
C TYR A 102 -3.62 2.33 -10.41
N GLN A 103 -2.45 2.76 -10.90
CA GLN A 103 -1.92 2.27 -12.17
C GLN A 103 -1.66 0.77 -12.11
N LEU A 104 -1.14 0.26 -10.98
CA LEU A 104 -0.99 -1.18 -10.75
C LEU A 104 -2.35 -1.89 -10.83
N ILE A 105 -3.39 -1.40 -10.15
CA ILE A 105 -4.75 -1.98 -10.17
C ILE A 105 -5.33 -2.02 -11.59
N ILE A 106 -5.24 -0.91 -12.31
CA ILE A 106 -5.75 -0.79 -13.69
C ILE A 106 -4.97 -1.73 -14.62
N GLY A 107 -3.64 -1.70 -14.55
CA GLY A 107 -2.76 -2.56 -15.35
C GLY A 107 -2.96 -4.05 -15.09
N SER A 108 -3.40 -4.41 -13.89
CA SER A 108 -3.71 -5.78 -13.49
C SER A 108 -5.08 -6.27 -13.98
N GLY A 109 -5.88 -5.40 -14.60
CA GLY A 109 -7.21 -5.76 -15.12
C GLY A 109 -8.23 -6.08 -14.02
N LEU A 110 -8.02 -5.62 -12.79
CA LEU A 110 -8.91 -5.88 -11.67
C LEU A 110 -10.17 -5.02 -11.74
N GLU A 111 -11.32 -5.63 -11.47
CA GLU A 111 -12.59 -4.90 -11.38
C GLU A 111 -12.62 -4.03 -10.11
N ILE A 112 -13.11 -2.79 -10.25
CA ILE A 112 -13.31 -1.85 -9.15
C ILE A 112 -14.78 -1.85 -8.76
N SER A 113 -15.09 -1.95 -7.45
CA SER A 113 -16.48 -2.04 -6.99
C SER A 113 -17.23 -0.71 -7.19
N PRO A 114 -18.54 -0.73 -7.47
CA PRO A 114 -19.38 0.45 -7.34
C PRO A 114 -19.30 1.02 -5.91
N GLY A 115 -19.00 2.31 -5.74
CA GLY A 115 -18.79 2.92 -4.43
C GLY A 115 -17.38 2.75 -3.84
N HIS A 116 -16.41 2.40 -4.69
CA HIS A 116 -15.00 2.36 -4.35
C HIS A 116 -14.53 3.62 -3.60
N ARG A 117 -13.78 3.42 -2.51
CA ARG A 117 -13.24 4.53 -1.71
C ARG A 117 -11.76 4.76 -2.00
N ASN A 118 -11.43 5.93 -2.52
CA ASN A 118 -10.06 6.44 -2.52
C ASN A 118 -9.86 7.35 -1.30
N LYS A 119 -8.98 6.98 -0.38
CA LYS A 119 -8.68 7.79 0.81
C LYS A 119 -7.18 8.05 0.89
N ILE A 120 -6.81 9.33 0.93
CA ILE A 120 -5.45 9.77 1.25
C ILE A 120 -5.48 10.37 2.66
N CYS A 121 -4.75 9.77 3.58
CA CYS A 121 -4.66 10.22 4.97
C CYS A 121 -3.60 11.32 5.09
N VAL A 122 -4.03 12.57 5.18
CA VAL A 122 -3.14 13.74 5.28
C VAL A 122 -2.86 14.18 6.72
N GLU A 123 -3.43 13.49 7.72
CA GLU A 123 -3.34 13.88 9.15
C GLU A 123 -1.90 14.03 9.65
N TYR A 124 -0.95 13.34 9.01
CA TYR A 124 0.46 13.33 9.38
C TYR A 124 1.37 13.96 8.32
N ALA A 125 0.79 14.49 7.24
CA ALA A 125 1.55 15.07 6.14
C ALA A 125 2.21 16.42 6.53
N LYS A 126 3.37 16.71 5.93
CA LYS A 126 4.07 18.01 6.07
C LYS A 126 3.56 19.05 5.07
#